data_AF-A0A537Q7J5-F1
#
_entry.id   AF-A0A537Q7J5-F1
#
_cell.length_a   1.000
_cell.length_b   1.000
_cell.length_c   1.000
_cell.angle_alpha   90.00
_cell.angle_beta   90.00
_cell.angle_gamma   90.00
#
_symmetry.space_group_name_H-M   'P 1'
#
loop_
_entity.id
_entity.type
_entity.pdbx_description
1 polymer ?
#
loop_
_entity_poly.entity_id
_entity_poly.type
_entity_poly.pdbx_seq_one_letter_code
_entity_poly.pdbx_strand_id
1 'polypeptide(L)' 'MLGEDDSALRRARRALAMVLGAAGLADAAGVVGLFNAIDRVADATGIPLEPEKAAASADFRAALNLDQFSVVDRP' A
#
# COMPACT_ATOMS: atom_id res chain seq x y z
N MET A 1 9.01 -4.54 -9.27
CA MET A 1 9.16 -5.97 -8.93
C MET A 1 9.93 -6.04 -7.62
N LEU A 2 9.46 -6.79 -6.62
CA LEU A 2 10.31 -7.12 -5.46
C LEU A 2 11.56 -7.78 -6.04
N GLY A 3 12.72 -7.20 -5.76
CA GLY A 3 13.97 -7.45 -6.48
C GLY A 3 14.31 -8.93 -6.59
N GLU A 4 15.06 -9.28 -7.64
CA GLU A 4 15.46 -10.62 -8.09
C GLU A 4 16.22 -11.47 -7.04
N ASP A 5 16.29 -11.04 -5.78
CA ASP A 5 16.87 -11.78 -4.66
C ASP A 5 15.82 -12.65 -3.95
N ASP A 6 15.59 -13.81 -4.56
CA ASP A 6 14.79 -14.90 -4.01
C ASP A 6 15.21 -15.33 -2.60
N SER A 7 16.50 -15.20 -2.27
CA SER A 7 17.02 -15.59 -0.97
C SER A 7 16.55 -14.62 0.12
N ALA A 8 16.61 -13.31 -0.15
CA ALA A 8 16.09 -12.27 0.73
C ALA A 8 14.58 -12.42 0.92
N LEU A 9 13.86 -12.67 -0.17
CA LEU A 9 12.41 -12.87 -0.12
C LEU A 9 12.02 -14.07 0.75
N ARG A 10 12.73 -15.20 0.62
CA ARG A 10 12.50 -16.38 1.49
C ARG A 10 12.79 -16.09 2.96
N ARG A 11 13.87 -15.35 3.26
CA ARG A 11 14.21 -14.95 4.64
C ARG A 11 13.11 -14.08 5.25
N ALA A 12 12.65 -13.05 4.53
CA ALA A 12 11.59 -12.17 4.99
C ALA A 12 10.28 -12.93 5.26
N ARG A 13 9.87 -13.83 4.35
CA ARG A 13 8.66 -14.66 4.52
C ARG A 13 8.74 -15.55 5.76
N ARG A 14 9.90 -16.20 6.00
CA ARG A 14 10.09 -17.02 7.20
C ARG A 14 10.03 -16.19 8.47
N ALA A 15 10.68 -15.02 8.49
CA ALA A 15 10.63 -14.12 9.63
C ALA A 15 9.18 -13.69 9.94
N LEU A 16 8.41 -13.32 8.92
CA LEU A 16 7.01 -12.92 9.07
C LEU A 16 6.14 -14.08 9.60
N ALA A 17 6.33 -15.29 9.06
CA ALA A 17 5.60 -16.48 9.50
C ALA A 17 5.91 -16.85 10.97
N MET A 18 7.15 -16.67 11.43
CA MET A 18 7.52 -16.92 12.84
C MET A 18 6.85 -15.92 13.80
N VAL A 19 6.69 -14.66 13.39
CA VAL A 19 6.11 -13.61 14.24
C VAL A 19 4.58 -13.70 14.27
N LEU A 20 3.93 -13.91 13.11
CA LEU A 20 2.47 -13.83 12.97
C LEU A 20 1.77 -15.19 13.12
N GLY A 21 2.49 -16.30 12.94
CA GLY A 21 1.89 -17.62 12.78
C GLY A 21 1.13 -17.77 11.46
N ALA A 22 0.62 -18.98 11.20
CA ALA A 22 -0.03 -19.29 9.92
C ALA A 22 -1.32 -18.50 9.67
N ALA A 23 -2.19 -18.37 10.69
CA ALA A 23 -3.44 -17.63 10.56
C ALA A 23 -3.19 -16.13 10.37
N GLY A 24 -2.35 -15.52 11.22
CA GLY A 24 -2.01 -14.10 11.09
C GLY A 24 -1.32 -13.77 9.76
N LEU A 25 -0.49 -14.69 9.23
CA LEU A 25 0.10 -14.52 7.91
C LEU A 25 -0.95 -14.55 6.78
N ALA A 26 -1.94 -15.45 6.86
CA ALA A 26 -3.03 -15.51 5.89
C ALA A 26 -3.90 -14.25 5.93
N ASP A 27 -4.24 -13.75 7.12
CA ASP A 27 -5.02 -12.53 7.32
C ASP A 27 -4.28 -11.31 6.75
N ALA A 28 -2.99 -11.17 7.07
CA ALA A 28 -2.15 -10.10 6.54
C ALA A 28 -2.07 -10.13 5.00
N ALA A 29 -1.92 -11.32 4.41
CA ALA A 29 -1.93 -11.49 2.96
C ALA A 29 -3.28 -11.09 2.34
N GLY A 30 -4.39 -11.39 3.02
CA GLY A 30 -5.73 -10.96 2.63
C GLY A 30 -5.87 -9.44 2.59
N VAL A 31 -5.44 -8.75 3.66
CA VAL A 31 -5.45 -7.27 3.72
C VAL A 31 -4.61 -6.65 2.62
N VAL A 32 -3.37 -7.13 2.43
CA VAL A 32 -2.47 -6.63 1.38
C VAL A 32 -3.07 -6.85 -0.01
N GLY A 33 -3.60 -8.05 -0.28
CA GLY A 33 -4.23 -8.37 -1.55
C GLY A 33 -5.46 -7.51 -1.84
N LEU A 34 -6.28 -7.26 -0.82
CA LEU A 34 -7.47 -6.41 -0.94
C LEU A 34 -7.12 -4.98 -1.31
N PHE A 35 -6.21 -4.33 -0.57
CA PHE A 35 -5.82 -2.94 -0.87
C PHE A 35 -5.09 -2.82 -2.21
N ASN A 36 -4.28 -3.83 -2.57
CA ASN A 36 -3.67 -3.86 -3.89
C ASN A 36 -4.69 -3.91 -5.05
N ALA A 37 -5.89 -4.42 -4.82
CA ALA A 37 -6.99 -4.40 -5.80
C ALA A 37 -7.78 -3.08 -5.74
N ILE A 38 -8.15 -2.62 -4.54
CA ILE A 38 -8.95 -1.40 -4.34
C ILE A 38 -8.21 -0.17 -4.86
N ASP A 39 -6.91 -0.04 -4.56
CA ASP A 39 -6.10 1.10 -5.00
C ASP A 39 -6.13 1.23 -6.54
N ARG A 40 -6.00 0.10 -7.25
CA ARG A 40 -6.06 0.08 -8.72
C ARG A 40 -7.42 0.47 -9.28
N VAL A 41 -8.51 0.09 -8.60
CA VAL A 41 -9.86 0.52 -8.98
C VAL A 41 -10.02 2.02 -8.75
N ALA A 42 -9.56 2.54 -7.61
CA ALA A 42 -9.62 3.97 -7.30
C ALA A 42 -8.82 4.80 -8.34
N ASP A 43 -7.60 4.37 -8.66
CA ASP A 43 -6.76 5.00 -9.69
C ASP A 43 -7.42 4.99 -11.07
N ALA A 44 -8.02 3.85 -11.45
CA ALA A 44 -8.65 3.70 -12.77
C ALA A 44 -9.95 4.51 -12.92
N THR A 45 -10.63 4.79 -11.81
CA THR A 45 -11.92 5.50 -11.80
C THR A 45 -11.78 6.98 -11.43
N GLY A 46 -10.63 7.40 -10.89
CA GLY A 46 -10.40 8.77 -10.45
C GLY A 46 -11.24 9.16 -9.24
N ILE A 47 -11.57 8.21 -8.34
CA ILE A 47 -12.35 8.50 -7.14
C ILE A 47 -11.59 9.56 -6.29
N PRO A 48 -12.22 10.69 -5.94
CA PRO A 48 -11.58 11.74 -5.17
C PRO A 48 -11.41 11.33 -3.70
N LEU A 49 -10.33 11.82 -3.08
CA LEU A 49 -10.12 11.69 -1.64
C LEU A 49 -11.15 12.52 -0.87
N GLU A 50 -11.80 11.95 0.14
CA GLU A 50 -12.76 12.68 0.96
C GLU A 50 -12.08 13.78 1.79
N PRO A 51 -12.74 14.94 2.01
CA PRO A 51 -12.11 16.08 2.69
C PRO A 51 -11.56 15.76 4.10
N GLU A 52 -12.28 14.96 4.88
CA GLU A 52 -11.85 14.54 6.22
C GLU A 52 -10.55 13.72 6.15
N LYS A 53 -10.45 12.80 5.19
CA LYS A 53 -9.23 12.01 4.98
C LYS A 53 -8.10 12.87 4.42
N ALA A 54 -8.40 13.82 3.54
CA ALA A 54 -7.40 14.76 3.02
C ALA A 54 -6.74 15.58 4.15
N ALA A 55 -7.54 16.05 5.11
CA ALA A 55 -7.06 16.75 6.31
C ALA A 55 -6.26 15.82 7.23
N ALA A 56 -6.81 14.65 7.58
CA ALA A 56 -6.15 13.69 8.47
C ALA A 56 -4.84 13.11 7.90
N SER A 57 -4.67 13.16 6.57
CA SER A 57 -3.50 12.63 5.88
C SER A 57 -2.45 13.65 5.46
N ALA A 58 -2.70 14.95 5.67
CA ALA A 58 -1.87 16.02 5.14
C ALA A 58 -0.39 15.86 5.53
N ASP A 59 -0.11 15.60 6.79
CA ASP A 59 1.26 15.53 7.33
C ASP A 59 2.07 14.39 6.68
N PHE A 60 1.50 13.19 6.60
CA PHE A 60 2.23 12.05 6.02
C PHE A 60 2.27 12.10 4.50
N ARG A 61 1.26 12.67 3.82
CA ARG A 61 1.34 12.91 2.37
C ARG A 61 2.45 13.89 2.02
N ALA A 62 2.62 14.95 2.80
CA ALA A 62 3.72 15.89 2.67
C ALA A 62 5.07 15.22 2.96
N ALA A 63 5.18 14.47 4.06
CA ALA A 63 6.43 13.79 4.44
C ALA A 63 6.89 12.74 3.41
N LEU A 64 5.94 12.08 2.74
CA LEU A 64 6.20 11.10 1.69
C LEU A 64 6.28 11.72 0.28
N ASN A 65 6.12 13.05 0.18
CA ASN A 65 6.08 13.79 -1.08
C ASN A 65 5.08 13.21 -2.10
N LEU A 66 3.87 12.86 -1.64
CA LEU A 66 2.85 12.24 -2.49
C LEU A 66 2.12 13.25 -3.38
N ASP A 67 2.16 14.53 -3.04
CA ASP A 67 1.49 15.59 -3.81
C ASP A 67 2.06 15.70 -5.24
N GLN A 68 3.29 15.21 -5.49
CA GLN A 68 3.90 15.13 -6.83
C GLN A 68 3.13 14.22 -7.80
N PHE A 69 2.26 13.33 -7.30
CA PHE A 69 1.45 12.41 -8.10
C PHE A 69 0.01 12.92 -8.31
N SER A 70 -0.32 14.12 -7.81
CA SER A 70 -1.64 14.72 -8.01
C SER A 70 -1.94 14.90 -9.49
N VAL A 71 -3.12 14.44 -9.93
CA VAL A 71 -3.60 14.55 -11.31
C VAL A 71 -4.35 15.87 -11.55
N VAL A 72 -4.64 16.63 -10.49
CA VAL A 72 -5.46 17.86 -10.55
C VAL A 72 -4.76 19.01 -11.31
N ASP A 73 -3.43 18.97 -11.44
CA ASP A 73 -2.61 20.03 -12.04
C ASP A 73 -1.99 19.67 -13.41
N ARG A 74 -2.48 18.64 -14.11
CA ARG A 74 -1.96 18.34 -15.45
C ARG A 74 -2.62 19.30 -16.49
N PRO A 75 -1.86 20.13 -17.22
CA PRO A 75 -2.40 21.02 -18.24
C PRO A 75 -3.06 20.28 -19.41
#